data_AF-A0A926UXQ7-F1
#
_entry.id   AF-A0A926UXQ7-F1
#
_cell.length_a   1.000
_cell.length_b   1.000
_cell.length_c   1.000
_cell.angle_alpha   90.00
_cell.angle_beta   90.00
_cell.angle_gamma   90.00
#
_symmetry.space_group_name_H-M   'P 1'
#
loop_
_entity.id
_entity.type
_entity.pdbx_description
1 polymer ?
#
loop_
_entity_poly.entity_id
_entity_poly.type
_entity_poly.pdbx_seq_one_letter_code
_entity_poly.pdbx_strand_id
1 'polypeptide(L)'
;MGKRKALLSLKLQSFSDRDKVWEKHKVNGELVATHYADSQFADYSRRIALCGESLDFELVNDQLKLKNTWFCRVRHCPICQWRRSLKWKAKAYAMMPKLVEDFPKARWLFVTLTVKNCAIADLRETITWMHEGFKRMSKLKAFPATGWIKATEVTMGQDGLAHPHFHCLLMVSPSYFSGAYYLSKERWGSMWQQSLRADYAPIIDIRAVQKGDDLAELIPEILKYQTKESDLTADREWLLELTQQLHKTRAIAIGGVLRDYMRELANEPEDLTDEVTGEQGEENVLTFSWHGDEKHYILEY
;
A
#
# COMPACT_ATOMS: atom_id res chain seq x y z
N MET A 1 40.63 -35.12 -7.99
CA MET A 1 40.16 -34.76 -6.63
C MET A 1 40.76 -33.41 -6.28
N GLY A 2 39.92 -32.40 -6.01
CA GLY A 2 40.34 -31.12 -5.41
C GLY A 2 40.59 -29.96 -6.38
N LYS A 3 39.86 -28.85 -6.16
CA LYS A 3 39.94 -27.52 -6.81
C LYS A 3 39.03 -27.27 -8.02
N ARG A 4 37.74 -27.57 -7.89
CA ARG A 4 36.73 -26.61 -8.37
C ARG A 4 36.73 -25.46 -7.36
N LYS A 5 37.21 -24.29 -7.80
CA LYS A 5 37.06 -23.01 -7.11
C LYS A 5 35.62 -22.94 -6.57
N ALA A 6 35.43 -22.72 -5.27
CA ALA A 6 34.17 -22.18 -4.80
C ALA A 6 33.98 -20.87 -5.56
N LEU A 7 33.13 -20.86 -6.58
CA LEU A 7 32.51 -19.62 -7.05
C LEU A 7 31.83 -19.09 -5.80
N LEU A 8 32.40 -18.05 -5.20
CA LEU A 8 31.73 -17.30 -4.14
C LEU A 8 30.39 -16.89 -4.73
N SER A 9 29.29 -17.48 -4.27
CA SER A 9 27.95 -17.07 -4.64
C SER A 9 27.76 -15.64 -4.14
N LEU A 10 27.87 -14.67 -5.05
CA LEU A 10 27.70 -13.27 -4.70
C LEU A 10 26.22 -13.01 -4.44
N LYS A 11 25.91 -12.50 -3.24
CA LYS A 11 24.53 -12.28 -2.79
C LYS A 11 24.07 -10.88 -3.19
N LEU A 12 22.78 -10.68 -3.44
CA LEU A 12 22.24 -9.34 -3.75
C LEU A 12 22.64 -8.28 -2.71
N GLN A 13 22.57 -8.63 -1.42
CA GLN A 13 22.94 -7.71 -0.33
C GLN A 13 24.42 -7.29 -0.35
N SER A 14 25.33 -8.01 -1.02
CA SER A 14 26.72 -7.54 -1.17
C SER A 14 26.87 -6.43 -2.22
N PHE A 15 25.85 -6.22 -3.05
CA PHE A 15 25.80 -5.13 -4.03
C PHE A 15 24.96 -3.95 -3.54
N SER A 16 23.94 -4.19 -2.71
CA SER A 16 23.06 -3.14 -2.20
C SER A 16 22.38 -3.54 -0.88
N ASP A 17 22.74 -2.84 0.20
CA ASP A 17 22.07 -3.00 1.51
C ASP A 17 20.59 -2.65 1.44
N ARG A 18 20.21 -1.69 0.59
CA ARG A 18 18.82 -1.26 0.38
C ARG A 18 17.97 -2.40 -0.19
N ASP A 19 18.54 -3.19 -1.10
CA ASP A 19 17.82 -4.22 -1.84
C ASP A 19 17.73 -5.55 -1.09
N LYS A 20 18.36 -5.66 0.09
CA LYS A 20 18.12 -6.76 1.04
C LYS A 20 16.64 -6.95 1.39
N VAL A 21 15.83 -5.89 1.27
CA VAL A 21 14.39 -5.93 1.52
C VAL A 21 13.65 -6.94 0.62
N TRP A 22 14.19 -7.28 -0.57
CA TRP A 22 13.67 -8.33 -1.43
C TRP A 22 13.60 -9.68 -0.73
N GLU A 23 14.67 -10.07 -0.01
CA GLU A 23 14.74 -11.34 0.71
C GLU A 23 13.65 -11.43 1.78
N LYS A 24 13.42 -10.35 2.53
CA LYS A 24 12.34 -10.27 3.52
C LYS A 24 10.98 -10.53 2.89
N HIS A 25 10.67 -9.82 1.79
CA HIS A 25 9.38 -9.97 1.12
C HIS A 25 9.22 -11.34 0.45
N LYS A 26 10.30 -11.93 -0.06
CA LYS A 26 10.31 -13.27 -0.64
C LYS A 26 10.04 -14.34 0.40
N VAL A 27 10.74 -14.31 1.54
CA VAL A 27 10.50 -15.24 2.67
C VAL A 27 9.06 -15.13 3.19
N ASN A 28 8.56 -13.91 3.39
CA ASN A 28 7.16 -13.71 3.77
C ASN A 28 6.21 -14.21 2.68
N GLY A 29 6.56 -14.04 1.41
CA GLY A 29 5.78 -14.53 0.28
C GLY A 29 5.68 -16.05 0.24
N GLU A 30 6.78 -16.77 0.49
CA GLU A 30 6.78 -18.22 0.60
C GLU A 30 5.87 -18.69 1.74
N LEU A 31 5.95 -18.06 2.91
CA LEU A 31 5.06 -18.36 4.03
C LEU A 31 3.58 -18.09 3.68
N VAL A 32 3.27 -16.95 3.07
CA VAL A 32 1.92 -16.66 2.56
C VAL A 32 1.47 -17.69 1.52
N ALA A 33 2.38 -18.16 0.66
CA ALA A 33 2.08 -19.22 -0.31
C ALA A 33 1.71 -20.53 0.40
N THR A 34 2.40 -20.90 1.48
CA THR A 34 2.02 -22.09 2.27
C THR A 34 0.65 -21.95 2.91
N HIS A 35 0.27 -20.76 3.37
CA HIS A 35 -1.09 -20.51 3.91
C HIS A 35 -2.19 -20.66 2.86
N TYR A 36 -1.90 -20.38 1.59
CA TYR A 36 -2.85 -20.63 0.51
C TYR A 36 -2.85 -22.07 -0.02
N ALA A 37 -1.81 -22.86 0.25
CA ALA A 37 -1.71 -24.24 -0.24
C ALA A 37 -2.91 -25.07 0.24
N ASP A 38 -3.43 -25.97 -0.58
CA ASP A 38 -4.57 -26.85 -0.25
C ASP A 38 -5.85 -26.10 0.20
N SER A 39 -6.02 -24.85 -0.24
CA SER A 39 -7.24 -24.06 -0.03
C SER A 39 -7.97 -23.79 -1.35
N GLN A 40 -9.15 -23.15 -1.27
CA GLN A 40 -9.85 -22.64 -2.46
C GLN A 40 -9.04 -21.59 -3.27
N PHE A 41 -7.93 -21.10 -2.70
CA PHE A 41 -7.00 -20.17 -3.33
C PHE A 41 -5.66 -20.84 -3.70
N ALA A 42 -5.63 -22.16 -3.93
CA ALA A 42 -4.40 -22.88 -4.28
C ALA A 42 -3.65 -22.30 -5.50
N ASP A 43 -4.34 -21.67 -6.46
CA ASP A 43 -3.71 -20.93 -7.55
C ASP A 43 -2.81 -19.78 -7.04
N TYR A 44 -3.24 -19.09 -5.98
CA TYR A 44 -2.47 -18.01 -5.38
C TYR A 44 -1.21 -18.54 -4.72
N SER A 45 -1.26 -19.70 -4.08
CA SER A 45 -0.08 -20.36 -3.51
C SER A 45 1.02 -20.53 -4.57
N ARG A 46 0.70 -21.24 -5.66
CA ARG A 46 1.64 -21.51 -6.76
C ARG A 46 2.20 -20.24 -7.39
N ARG A 47 1.34 -19.24 -7.60
CA ARG A 47 1.76 -17.96 -8.18
C ARG A 47 2.60 -17.13 -7.22
N ILE A 48 2.28 -17.08 -5.93
CA ILE A 48 3.08 -16.32 -4.96
C ILE A 48 4.45 -16.96 -4.78
N ALA A 49 4.53 -18.30 -4.74
CA ALA A 49 5.80 -19.02 -4.61
C ALA A 49 6.80 -18.63 -5.69
N LEU A 50 6.35 -18.49 -6.95
CA LEU A 50 7.20 -18.10 -8.08
C LEU A 50 7.44 -16.58 -8.21
N CYS A 51 6.78 -15.76 -7.39
CA CYS A 51 6.85 -14.32 -7.51
C CYS A 51 8.27 -13.85 -7.14
N GLY A 52 8.88 -13.05 -8.03
CA GLY A 52 10.25 -12.57 -7.81
C GLY A 52 11.29 -13.69 -7.73
N GLU A 53 11.09 -14.83 -8.40
CA GLU A 53 12.07 -15.93 -8.37
C GLU A 53 13.43 -15.53 -8.95
N SER A 54 13.43 -14.73 -10.01
CA SER A 54 14.60 -14.11 -10.61
C SER A 54 14.40 -12.59 -10.67
N LEU A 55 15.46 -11.84 -10.38
CA LEU A 55 15.50 -10.39 -10.38
C LEU A 55 16.60 -9.91 -11.33
N ASP A 56 16.21 -9.26 -12.41
CA ASP A 56 17.13 -8.64 -13.35
C ASP A 56 17.30 -7.17 -12.98
N PHE A 57 18.51 -6.81 -12.57
CA PHE A 57 18.87 -5.43 -12.25
C PHE A 57 19.77 -4.82 -13.32
N GLU A 58 19.54 -3.54 -13.61
CA GLU A 58 20.47 -2.71 -14.34
C GLU A 58 21.23 -1.81 -13.36
N LEU A 59 22.54 -1.68 -13.54
CA LEU A 59 23.36 -0.78 -12.72
C LEU A 59 23.33 0.63 -13.33
N VAL A 60 22.67 1.57 -12.64
CA VAL A 60 22.53 2.96 -13.07
C VAL A 60 23.07 3.88 -11.98
N ASN A 61 24.15 4.62 -12.28
CA ASN A 61 24.83 5.50 -11.33
C ASN A 61 25.15 4.79 -9.99
N ASP A 62 25.79 3.61 -10.09
CA ASP A 62 26.13 2.74 -8.95
C ASP A 62 24.93 2.26 -8.10
N GLN A 63 23.70 2.37 -8.62
CA GLN A 63 22.50 1.85 -7.97
C GLN A 63 21.85 0.76 -8.83
N LEU A 64 21.43 -0.32 -8.18
CA LEU A 64 20.61 -1.33 -8.82
C LEU A 64 19.20 -0.77 -9.06
N LYS A 65 18.74 -0.85 -10.32
CA LYS A 65 17.37 -0.56 -10.74
C LYS A 65 16.75 -1.84 -11.25
N LEU A 66 15.63 -2.25 -10.66
CA LEU A 66 14.95 -3.46 -11.11
C LEU A 66 14.44 -3.25 -12.53
N LYS A 67 15.01 -3.97 -13.49
CA LYS A 67 14.65 -3.90 -14.91
C LYS A 67 13.54 -4.88 -15.24
N ASN A 68 13.67 -6.12 -14.77
CA ASN A 68 12.72 -7.18 -15.08
C ASN A 68 12.58 -8.19 -13.93
N THR A 69 11.37 -8.71 -13.75
CA THR A 69 11.06 -9.85 -12.90
C THR A 69 9.62 -10.30 -13.14
N TRP A 70 9.28 -11.53 -12.78
CA TRP A 70 7.91 -12.00 -12.83
C TRP A 70 7.15 -11.67 -11.54
N PHE A 71 6.04 -10.93 -11.69
CA PHE A 71 5.14 -10.56 -10.60
C PHE A 71 3.80 -11.29 -10.68
N CYS A 72 3.42 -11.97 -9.60
CA CYS A 72 2.17 -12.72 -9.57
C CYS A 72 0.91 -11.85 -9.55
N ARG A 73 1.00 -10.59 -9.10
CA ARG A 73 -0.12 -9.64 -8.91
C ARG A 73 -1.23 -10.10 -7.94
N VAL A 74 -1.00 -11.17 -7.17
CA VAL A 74 -1.96 -11.56 -6.13
C VAL A 74 -2.03 -10.45 -5.07
N ARG A 75 -3.25 -10.09 -4.65
CA ARG A 75 -3.49 -8.94 -3.76
C ARG A 75 -2.68 -8.99 -2.48
N HIS A 76 -2.51 -10.16 -1.88
CA HIS A 76 -1.81 -10.38 -0.62
C HIS A 76 -0.40 -10.96 -0.80
N CYS A 77 0.17 -10.93 -2.01
CA CYS A 77 1.59 -11.25 -2.21
C CYS A 77 2.46 -10.14 -1.61
N PRO A 78 3.35 -10.42 -0.64
CA PRO A 78 4.22 -9.41 -0.02
C PRO A 78 5.08 -8.64 -1.04
N ILE A 79 5.71 -9.33 -2.00
CA ILE A 79 6.49 -8.68 -3.07
C ILE A 79 5.62 -7.74 -3.90
N CYS A 80 4.49 -8.22 -4.43
CA CYS A 80 3.64 -7.40 -5.29
C CYS A 80 2.95 -6.25 -4.53
N GLN A 81 2.59 -6.47 -3.26
CA GLN A 81 2.12 -5.40 -2.38
C GLN A 81 3.21 -4.32 -2.28
N TRP A 82 4.42 -4.70 -1.90
CA TRP A 82 5.53 -3.77 -1.76
C TRP A 82 5.86 -2.99 -3.01
N ARG A 83 6.00 -3.66 -4.14
CA ARG A 83 6.26 -2.97 -5.40
C ARG A 83 5.10 -2.04 -5.81
N ARG A 84 3.84 -2.38 -5.48
CA ARG A 84 2.69 -1.48 -5.70
C ARG A 84 2.78 -0.20 -4.87
N SER A 85 3.18 -0.27 -3.60
CA SER A 85 3.33 0.95 -2.79
C SER A 85 4.44 1.85 -3.34
N LEU A 86 5.54 1.28 -3.83
CA LEU A 86 6.61 2.05 -4.48
C LEU A 86 6.13 2.74 -5.75
N LYS A 87 5.37 2.04 -6.62
CA LYS A 87 4.81 2.64 -7.83
C LYS A 87 3.76 3.70 -7.52
N TRP A 88 2.89 3.47 -6.54
CA TRP A 88 1.94 4.49 -6.08
C TRP A 88 2.65 5.71 -5.50
N LYS A 89 3.74 5.52 -4.74
CA LYS A 89 4.61 6.60 -4.30
C LYS A 89 5.15 7.37 -5.51
N ALA A 90 5.81 6.72 -6.46
CA ALA A 90 6.37 7.38 -7.65
C ALA A 90 5.31 8.19 -8.43
N LYS A 91 4.14 7.59 -8.69
CA LYS A 91 3.02 8.29 -9.34
C LYS A 91 2.56 9.50 -8.53
N ALA A 92 2.40 9.36 -7.22
CA ALA A 92 2.03 10.47 -6.36
C ALA A 92 3.03 11.63 -6.44
N TYR A 93 4.34 11.34 -6.35
CA TYR A 93 5.41 12.33 -6.50
C TYR A 93 5.32 13.08 -7.84
N ALA A 94 5.12 12.37 -8.95
CA ALA A 94 5.01 12.98 -10.28
C ALA A 94 3.83 13.96 -10.41
N MET A 95 2.79 13.79 -9.60
CA MET A 95 1.57 14.59 -9.65
C MET A 95 1.61 15.83 -8.75
N MET A 96 2.52 15.84 -7.76
CA MET A 96 2.60 16.90 -6.76
C MET A 96 2.91 18.29 -7.32
N PRO A 97 3.84 18.48 -8.29
CA PRO A 97 4.20 19.81 -8.76
C PRO A 97 3.00 20.61 -9.27
N LYS A 98 2.18 20.00 -10.14
CA LYS A 98 1.00 20.65 -10.70
C LYS A 98 -0.06 20.95 -9.63
N LEU A 99 -0.22 20.05 -8.66
CA LEU A 99 -1.18 20.25 -7.57
C LEU A 99 -0.78 21.41 -6.66
N VAL A 100 0.52 21.54 -6.35
CA VAL A 100 1.05 22.65 -5.55
C VAL A 100 0.99 23.97 -6.33
N GLU A 101 1.21 23.94 -7.65
CA GLU A 101 1.06 25.11 -8.51
C GLU A 101 -0.40 25.62 -8.57
N ASP A 102 -1.37 24.72 -8.75
CA ASP A 102 -2.78 25.08 -8.85
C ASP A 102 -3.40 25.45 -7.49
N PHE A 103 -2.88 24.86 -6.40
CA PHE A 103 -3.38 25.07 -5.03
C PHE A 103 -2.28 25.45 -4.02
N PRO A 104 -1.53 26.55 -4.24
CA PRO A 104 -0.31 26.86 -3.48
C PRO A 104 -0.56 27.22 -2.02
N LYS A 105 -1.79 27.59 -1.69
CA LYS A 105 -2.22 27.95 -0.34
C LYS A 105 -3.11 26.88 0.30
N ALA A 106 -3.37 25.77 -0.39
CA ALA A 106 -4.18 24.70 0.17
C ALA A 106 -3.60 24.18 1.48
N ARG A 107 -4.50 23.74 2.33
CA ARG A 107 -4.16 23.11 3.61
C ARG A 107 -4.59 21.67 3.56
N TRP A 108 -3.96 20.84 4.37
CA TRP A 108 -4.12 19.40 4.32
C TRP A 108 -4.39 18.83 5.70
N LEU A 109 -5.27 17.82 5.73
CA LEU A 109 -5.60 17.05 6.93
C LEU A 109 -5.33 15.58 6.63
N PHE A 110 -4.66 14.92 7.56
CA PHE A 110 -4.62 13.47 7.64
C PHE A 110 -5.71 13.01 8.61
N VAL A 111 -6.62 12.16 8.14
CA VAL A 111 -7.76 11.69 8.95
C VAL A 111 -7.80 10.17 8.94
N THR A 112 -7.87 9.57 10.13
CA THR A 112 -8.16 8.15 10.30
C THR A 112 -9.57 7.98 10.83
N LEU A 113 -10.41 7.27 10.08
CA LEU A 113 -11.80 6.97 10.46
C LEU A 113 -11.92 5.49 10.78
N THR A 114 -12.34 5.16 12.01
CA THR A 114 -12.49 3.77 12.44
C THR A 114 -13.95 3.40 12.67
N VAL A 115 -14.19 2.12 12.88
CA VAL A 115 -15.43 1.53 13.39
C VAL A 115 -15.09 0.61 14.55
N LYS A 116 -16.10 0.06 15.25
CA LYS A 116 -15.86 -1.06 16.16
C LYS A 116 -15.27 -2.22 15.36
N ASN A 117 -14.38 -2.95 16.00
CA ASN A 117 -13.81 -4.17 15.44
C ASN A 117 -14.94 -5.15 15.09
N CYS A 118 -14.75 -5.91 14.02
CA CYS A 118 -15.74 -6.87 13.53
C CYS A 118 -15.11 -8.26 13.46
N ALA A 119 -15.95 -9.31 13.46
CA ALA A 119 -15.47 -10.63 13.11
C ALA A 119 -14.94 -10.60 11.66
N ILE A 120 -13.89 -11.35 11.37
CA ILE A 120 -13.29 -11.36 10.04
C ILE A 120 -14.31 -11.76 8.95
N ALA A 121 -15.26 -12.64 9.27
CA ALA A 121 -16.35 -13.05 8.37
C ALA A 121 -17.33 -11.91 8.01
N ASP A 122 -17.42 -10.86 8.82
CA ASP A 122 -18.30 -9.70 8.60
C ASP A 122 -17.58 -8.53 7.92
N LEU A 123 -16.30 -8.71 7.57
CA LEU A 123 -15.42 -7.63 7.12
C LEU A 123 -15.93 -6.97 5.84
N ARG A 124 -16.41 -7.73 4.84
CA ARG A 124 -16.93 -7.17 3.58
C ARG A 124 -18.13 -6.27 3.83
N GLU A 125 -19.07 -6.72 4.67
CA GLU A 125 -20.26 -5.94 5.02
C GLU A 125 -19.85 -4.68 5.76
N THR A 126 -18.95 -4.82 6.74
CA THR A 126 -18.43 -3.69 7.52
C THR A 126 -17.75 -2.65 6.64
N ILE A 127 -16.85 -3.05 5.74
CA ILE A 127 -16.19 -2.15 4.79
C ILE A 127 -17.22 -1.49 3.86
N THR A 128 -18.21 -2.23 3.37
CA THR A 128 -19.29 -1.69 2.52
C THR A 128 -20.09 -0.62 3.26
N TRP A 129 -20.48 -0.90 4.50
CA TRP A 129 -21.16 0.04 5.38
C TRP A 129 -20.32 1.30 5.62
N MET A 130 -19.02 1.15 5.89
CA MET A 130 -18.09 2.27 6.03
C MET A 130 -17.99 3.10 4.74
N HIS A 131 -17.91 2.47 3.57
CA HIS A 131 -17.85 3.19 2.29
C HIS A 131 -19.12 4.03 2.05
N GLU A 132 -20.30 3.48 2.33
CA GLU A 132 -21.55 4.23 2.23
C GLU A 132 -21.63 5.35 3.28
N GLY A 133 -21.09 5.12 4.48
CA GLY A 133 -20.91 6.17 5.49
C GLY A 133 -20.03 7.31 4.97
N PHE A 134 -18.87 7.00 4.38
CA PHE A 134 -17.95 8.02 3.88
C PHE A 134 -18.56 8.80 2.71
N LYS A 135 -19.27 8.12 1.81
CA LYS A 135 -19.99 8.73 0.70
C LYS A 135 -21.09 9.69 1.16
N ARG A 136 -21.77 9.39 2.27
CA ARG A 136 -22.72 10.32 2.90
C ARG A 136 -21.96 11.51 3.50
N MET A 137 -20.91 11.23 4.28
CA MET A 137 -20.09 12.25 4.94
C MET A 137 -19.53 13.25 3.94
N SER A 138 -18.94 12.78 2.84
CA SER A 138 -18.29 13.61 1.82
C SER A 138 -19.25 14.48 1.02
N LYS A 139 -20.57 14.31 1.17
CA LYS A 139 -21.63 15.11 0.53
C LYS A 139 -22.27 16.12 1.47
N LEU A 140 -21.92 16.09 2.77
CA LEU A 140 -22.46 17.05 3.74
C LEU A 140 -21.90 18.44 3.46
N LYS A 141 -22.74 19.48 3.65
CA LYS A 141 -22.28 20.89 3.59
C LYS A 141 -21.19 21.19 4.63
N ALA A 142 -21.19 20.46 5.75
CA ALA A 142 -20.19 20.61 6.81
C ALA A 142 -18.86 19.93 6.47
N PHE A 143 -18.80 19.07 5.45
CA PHE A 143 -17.55 18.40 5.07
C PHE A 143 -16.59 19.42 4.45
N PRO A 144 -15.41 19.68 5.05
CA PRO A 144 -14.61 20.85 4.70
C PRO A 144 -13.68 20.62 3.50
N ALA A 145 -13.55 19.37 3.03
CA ALA A 145 -12.57 19.03 2.00
C ALA A 145 -13.09 19.33 0.58
N THR A 146 -12.27 20.03 -0.20
CA THR A 146 -12.52 20.30 -1.62
C THR A 146 -12.01 19.16 -2.51
N GLY A 147 -11.11 18.32 -1.99
CA GLY A 147 -10.64 17.11 -2.63
C GLY A 147 -10.04 16.14 -1.61
N TRP A 148 -10.06 14.85 -1.92
CA TRP A 148 -9.63 13.82 -0.97
C TRP A 148 -9.15 12.53 -1.65
N ILE A 149 -8.25 11.84 -0.94
CA ILE A 149 -7.84 10.45 -1.19
C ILE A 149 -8.25 9.64 0.05
N LYS A 150 -8.76 8.44 -0.15
CA LYS A 150 -9.17 7.51 0.89
C LYS A 150 -8.63 6.12 0.58
N ALA A 151 -7.87 5.54 1.49
CA ALA A 151 -7.43 4.15 1.44
C ALA A 151 -8.09 3.35 2.57
N THR A 152 -8.42 2.09 2.29
CA THR A 152 -8.95 1.15 3.27
C THR A 152 -7.83 0.25 3.75
N GLU A 153 -7.60 0.24 5.06
CA GLU A 153 -6.64 -0.65 5.73
C GLU A 153 -7.39 -1.57 6.70
N VAL A 154 -6.91 -2.81 6.82
CA VAL A 154 -7.41 -3.82 7.74
C VAL A 154 -6.22 -4.40 8.48
N THR A 155 -6.25 -4.31 9.80
CA THR A 155 -5.27 -4.96 10.69
C THR A 155 -5.92 -6.06 11.51
N MET A 156 -5.13 -7.08 11.86
CA MET A 156 -5.55 -8.13 12.79
C MET A 156 -5.34 -7.68 14.24
N GLY A 157 -6.40 -7.67 15.04
CA GLY A 157 -6.32 -7.43 16.48
C GLY A 157 -5.70 -8.61 17.22
N GLN A 158 -5.16 -8.36 18.42
CA GLN A 158 -4.68 -9.44 19.30
C GLN A 158 -5.82 -10.35 19.79
N ASP A 159 -7.06 -9.85 19.73
CA ASP A 159 -8.30 -10.57 20.01
C ASP A 159 -8.81 -11.38 18.79
N GLY A 160 -8.09 -11.37 17.67
CA GLY A 160 -8.47 -12.03 16.42
C GLY A 160 -9.53 -11.28 15.60
N LEU A 161 -10.01 -10.12 16.07
CA LEU A 161 -10.98 -9.32 15.34
C LEU A 161 -10.31 -8.52 14.23
N ALA A 162 -11.07 -8.23 13.18
CA ALA A 162 -10.63 -7.36 12.10
C ALA A 162 -10.88 -5.89 12.45
N HIS A 163 -9.86 -5.05 12.24
CA HIS A 163 -9.91 -3.61 12.53
C HIS A 163 -9.89 -2.80 11.22
N PRO A 164 -11.00 -2.73 10.47
CA PRO A 164 -11.06 -1.93 9.27
C PRO A 164 -11.08 -0.44 9.61
N HIS A 165 -10.27 0.34 8.91
CA HIS A 165 -10.21 1.79 9.04
C HIS A 165 -9.89 2.45 7.70
N PHE A 166 -10.23 3.74 7.60
CA PHE A 166 -9.85 4.55 6.46
C PHE A 166 -8.75 5.53 6.83
N HIS A 167 -7.68 5.53 6.05
CA HIS A 167 -6.73 6.63 6.01
C HIS A 167 -7.12 7.60 4.89
N CYS A 168 -7.24 8.88 5.23
CA CYS A 168 -7.68 9.91 4.29
C CYS A 168 -6.69 11.07 4.25
N LEU A 169 -6.33 11.51 3.05
CA LEU A 169 -5.73 12.84 2.81
C LEU A 169 -6.82 13.77 2.34
N LEU A 170 -7.05 14.86 3.06
CA LEU A 170 -8.09 15.83 2.71
C LEU A 170 -7.44 17.18 2.40
N MET A 171 -7.73 17.72 1.21
CA MET A 171 -7.40 19.10 0.85
C MET A 171 -8.52 20.02 1.31
N VAL A 172 -8.20 21.03 2.11
CA VAL A 172 -9.14 22.03 2.65
C VAL A 172 -8.71 23.46 2.28
N SER A 173 -9.60 24.42 2.46
CA SER A 173 -9.35 25.81 2.10
C SER A 173 -8.17 26.42 2.88
N PRO A 174 -7.48 27.44 2.32
CA PRO A 174 -6.40 28.14 3.00
C PRO A 174 -6.79 28.70 4.38
N SER A 175 -8.06 29.12 4.51
CA SER A 175 -8.65 29.71 5.72
C SER A 175 -9.25 28.68 6.67
N TYR A 176 -9.14 27.36 6.41
CA TYR A 176 -9.81 26.34 7.23
C TYR A 176 -9.50 26.47 8.73
N PHE A 177 -8.22 26.65 9.10
CA PHE A 177 -7.79 26.72 10.50
C PHE A 177 -8.08 28.04 11.21
N SER A 178 -8.39 29.10 10.46
CA SER A 178 -8.70 30.43 11.00
C SER A 178 -10.16 30.84 10.74
N GLY A 179 -10.93 30.00 10.05
CA GLY A 179 -12.25 30.31 9.56
C GLY A 179 -13.36 29.70 10.40
N ALA A 180 -14.58 30.22 10.20
CA ALA A 180 -15.79 29.75 10.88
C ALA A 180 -16.15 28.28 10.58
N TYR A 181 -15.54 27.68 9.55
CA TYR A 181 -15.77 26.30 9.11
C TYR A 181 -14.77 25.30 9.68
N TYR A 182 -13.87 25.72 10.58
CA TYR A 182 -13.02 24.79 11.32
C TYR A 182 -13.87 23.78 12.10
N LEU A 183 -13.50 22.51 12.04
CA LEU A 183 -14.16 21.45 12.81
C LEU A 183 -13.22 20.93 13.90
N SER A 184 -13.71 20.92 15.13
CA SER A 184 -13.04 20.22 16.24
C SER A 184 -13.06 18.71 16.02
N LYS A 185 -12.22 17.98 16.76
CA LYS A 185 -12.16 16.51 16.71
C LYS A 185 -13.51 15.90 17.09
N GLU A 186 -14.20 16.46 18.08
CA GLU A 186 -15.52 16.00 18.53
C GLU A 186 -16.58 16.16 17.42
N ARG A 187 -16.50 17.28 16.69
CA ARG A 187 -17.41 17.55 15.56
C ARG A 187 -17.15 16.63 14.38
N TRP A 188 -15.88 16.31 14.09
CA TRP A 188 -15.53 15.27 13.11
C TRP A 188 -16.05 13.89 13.53
N GLY A 189 -15.88 13.50 14.80
CA GLY A 189 -16.38 12.23 15.32
C GLY A 189 -17.90 12.12 15.22
N SER A 190 -18.60 13.19 15.59
CA SER A 190 -20.07 13.29 15.46
C SER A 190 -20.52 13.21 14.00
N MET A 191 -19.82 13.90 13.10
CA MET A 191 -20.11 13.87 11.67
C MET A 191 -19.90 12.46 11.09
N TRP A 192 -18.84 11.76 11.52
CA TRP A 192 -18.58 10.39 11.11
C TRP A 192 -19.62 9.41 11.66
N GLN A 193 -19.95 9.49 12.95
CA GLN A 193 -20.99 8.69 13.60
C GLN A 193 -22.34 8.81 12.88
N GLN A 194 -22.80 10.05 12.65
CA GLN A 194 -24.08 10.32 11.97
C GLN A 194 -24.06 9.81 10.54
N SER A 195 -22.93 9.98 9.83
CA SER A 195 -22.78 9.50 8.47
C SER A 195 -22.76 7.98 8.40
N LEU A 196 -22.11 7.30 9.35
CA LEU A 196 -22.18 5.86 9.52
C LEU A 196 -23.59 5.39 9.88
N ARG A 197 -24.36 6.21 10.61
CA ARG A 197 -25.59 5.80 11.33
C ARG A 197 -25.28 4.80 12.43
N ALA A 198 -24.15 5.00 13.12
CA ALA A 198 -23.74 4.19 14.25
C ALA A 198 -24.46 4.65 15.53
N ASP A 199 -24.86 3.68 16.35
CA ASP A 199 -25.42 3.89 17.70
C ASP A 199 -24.34 4.14 18.78
N TYR A 200 -23.07 4.14 18.38
CA TYR A 200 -21.91 4.43 19.21
C TYR A 200 -21.06 5.55 18.62
N ALA A 201 -20.26 6.22 19.45
CA ALA A 201 -19.28 7.21 19.00
C ALA A 201 -17.98 6.51 18.52
N PRO A 202 -17.64 6.54 17.22
CA PRO A 202 -16.42 5.93 16.72
C PRO A 202 -15.19 6.75 17.13
N ILE A 203 -14.05 6.07 17.26
CA ILE A 203 -12.76 6.74 17.46
C ILE A 203 -12.31 7.31 16.11
N ILE A 204 -11.79 8.52 16.14
CA ILE A 204 -11.14 9.11 14.97
C ILE A 204 -9.81 9.72 15.37
N ASP A 205 -8.95 9.86 14.38
CA ASP A 205 -7.74 10.64 14.49
C ASP A 205 -7.72 11.70 13.38
N ILE A 206 -7.32 12.92 13.72
CA ILE A 206 -7.23 14.02 12.78
C ILE A 206 -6.00 14.85 13.09
N ARG A 207 -5.16 15.06 12.08
CA ARG A 207 -3.93 15.81 12.18
C ARG A 207 -3.83 16.80 11.04
N ALA A 208 -3.39 18.01 11.35
CA ALA A 208 -3.00 18.99 10.34
C ALA A 208 -1.63 18.61 9.79
N VAL A 209 -1.49 18.64 8.47
CA VAL A 209 -0.17 18.57 7.83
C VAL A 209 0.53 19.91 8.02
N GLN A 210 1.76 19.88 8.55
CA GLN A 210 2.53 21.08 8.85
C GLN A 210 2.98 21.75 7.55
N LYS A 211 3.20 23.06 7.61
CA LYS A 211 3.85 23.76 6.49
C LYS A 211 5.32 23.34 6.45
N GLY A 212 5.74 22.74 5.35
CA GLY A 212 7.10 22.21 5.17
C GLY A 212 7.17 20.69 5.17
N ASP A 213 6.11 20.00 5.62
CA ASP A 213 5.98 18.56 5.36
C ASP A 213 5.88 18.34 3.85
N ASP A 214 6.69 17.44 3.32
CA ASP A 214 6.53 17.02 1.94
C ASP A 214 5.26 16.18 1.83
N LEU A 215 4.23 16.74 1.18
CA LEU A 215 2.98 16.03 0.91
C LEU A 215 3.25 14.71 0.17
N ALA A 216 4.32 14.64 -0.61
CA ALA A 216 4.73 13.43 -1.29
C ALA A 216 5.25 12.34 -0.34
N GLU A 217 5.70 12.68 0.87
CA GLU A 217 6.05 11.72 1.93
C GLU A 217 4.82 11.18 2.67
N LEU A 218 3.74 11.96 2.73
CA LEU A 218 2.48 11.57 3.38
C LEU A 218 1.61 10.65 2.52
N ILE A 219 1.63 10.81 1.20
CA ILE A 219 0.86 9.97 0.29
C ILE A 219 1.24 8.47 0.44
N PRO A 220 2.52 8.09 0.53
CA PRO A 220 2.95 6.73 0.86
C PRO A 220 2.36 6.17 2.13
N GLU A 221 2.15 6.98 3.17
CA GLU A 221 1.51 6.52 4.41
C GLU A 221 0.05 6.13 4.21
N ILE A 222 -0.61 6.76 3.26
CA ILE A 222 -2.02 6.55 2.93
C ILE A 222 -2.18 5.42 1.92
N LEU A 223 -1.29 5.37 0.93
CA LEU A 223 -1.24 4.35 -0.11
C LEU A 223 -0.40 3.14 0.32
N LYS A 224 -0.26 2.88 1.63
CA LYS A 224 0.29 1.63 2.14
C LYS A 224 -0.57 0.45 1.70
N TYR A 225 -0.06 -0.76 1.99
CA TYR A 225 -0.81 -1.98 1.74
C TYR A 225 -2.11 -1.97 2.54
N GLN A 226 -3.14 -2.58 1.94
CA GLN A 226 -4.43 -2.78 2.60
C GLN A 226 -4.32 -3.62 3.89
N THR A 227 -3.27 -4.43 4.02
CA THR A 227 -2.98 -5.26 5.19
C THR A 227 -1.47 -5.41 5.34
N LYS A 228 -0.96 -5.40 6.58
CA LYS A 228 0.46 -5.54 6.87
C LYS A 228 0.92 -6.98 6.64
N GLU A 229 2.16 -7.14 6.18
CA GLU A 229 2.75 -8.47 5.95
C GLU A 229 2.76 -9.35 7.20
N SER A 230 2.96 -8.77 8.39
CA SER A 230 2.88 -9.49 9.66
C SER A 230 1.54 -10.18 9.86
N ASP A 231 0.45 -9.53 9.45
CA ASP A 231 -0.90 -10.03 9.63
C ASP A 231 -1.19 -11.12 8.58
N LEU A 232 -0.57 -11.04 7.40
CA LEU A 232 -0.68 -12.06 6.35
C LEU A 232 0.07 -13.35 6.69
N THR A 233 1.14 -13.27 7.49
CA THR A 233 1.94 -14.44 7.87
C THR A 233 1.55 -15.06 9.20
N ALA A 234 0.85 -14.30 10.06
CA ALA A 234 0.56 -14.70 11.43
C ALA A 234 -0.41 -15.88 11.55
N ASP A 235 -1.51 -15.87 10.79
CA ASP A 235 -2.55 -16.90 10.89
C ASP A 235 -3.11 -17.27 9.52
N ARG A 236 -3.14 -18.58 9.23
CA ARG A 236 -3.57 -19.13 7.96
C ARG A 236 -5.05 -18.87 7.71
N GLU A 237 -5.91 -19.21 8.67
CA GLU A 237 -7.37 -19.13 8.49
C GLU A 237 -7.81 -17.67 8.37
N TRP A 238 -7.18 -16.77 9.12
CA TRP A 238 -7.38 -15.35 8.99
C TRP A 238 -7.02 -14.82 7.60
N LEU A 239 -5.88 -15.24 7.02
CA LEU A 239 -5.50 -14.86 5.65
C LEU A 239 -6.53 -15.37 4.62
N LEU A 240 -6.98 -16.62 4.75
CA LEU A 240 -7.95 -17.21 3.83
C LEU A 240 -9.27 -16.43 3.87
N GLU A 241 -9.78 -16.13 5.06
CA GLU A 241 -11.02 -15.37 5.22
C GLU A 241 -10.83 -13.91 4.76
N LEU A 242 -9.74 -13.24 5.13
CA LEU A 242 -9.39 -11.90 4.66
C LEU A 242 -9.41 -11.84 3.11
N THR A 243 -8.81 -12.83 2.46
CA THR A 243 -8.74 -12.92 1.00
C THR A 243 -10.14 -13.00 0.39
N GLN A 244 -11.00 -13.84 0.97
CA GLN A 244 -12.39 -13.99 0.55
C GLN A 244 -13.16 -12.68 0.74
N GLN A 245 -13.01 -12.03 1.89
CA GLN A 245 -13.74 -10.81 2.27
C GLN A 245 -13.31 -9.59 1.46
N LEU A 246 -12.02 -9.51 1.10
CA LEU A 246 -11.48 -8.41 0.29
C LEU A 246 -11.56 -8.66 -1.22
N HIS A 247 -11.95 -9.86 -1.68
CA HIS A 247 -12.05 -10.13 -3.11
C HIS A 247 -12.97 -9.11 -3.83
N LYS A 248 -12.46 -8.50 -4.92
CA LYS A 248 -13.14 -7.44 -5.70
C LYS A 248 -13.55 -6.19 -4.91
N THR A 249 -13.03 -5.98 -3.70
CA THR A 249 -13.22 -4.70 -2.99
C THR A 249 -12.26 -3.63 -3.52
N ARG A 250 -12.64 -2.36 -3.38
CA ARG A 250 -11.82 -1.21 -3.78
C ARG A 250 -11.03 -0.70 -2.58
N ALA A 251 -9.70 -0.81 -2.64
CA ALA A 251 -8.84 -0.31 -1.56
C ALA A 251 -8.77 1.23 -1.54
N ILE A 252 -8.60 1.86 -2.71
CA ILE A 252 -8.37 3.31 -2.84
C ILE A 252 -9.53 3.99 -3.59
N ALA A 253 -9.98 5.11 -3.05
CA ALA A 253 -10.96 6.00 -3.68
C ALA A 253 -10.48 7.45 -3.63
N ILE A 254 -10.82 8.24 -4.64
CA ILE A 254 -10.40 9.63 -4.80
C ILE A 254 -11.61 10.46 -5.20
N GLY A 255 -11.74 11.67 -4.65
CA GLY A 255 -12.87 12.54 -4.92
C GLY A 255 -12.55 14.03 -4.81
N GLY A 256 -13.54 14.83 -5.18
CA GLY A 256 -13.40 16.28 -5.33
C GLY A 256 -12.36 16.64 -6.39
N VAL A 257 -11.71 17.79 -6.22
CA VAL A 257 -10.76 18.31 -7.22
C VAL A 257 -9.55 17.40 -7.44
N LEU A 258 -9.16 16.58 -6.44
CA LEU A 258 -8.05 15.64 -6.58
C LEU A 258 -8.34 14.53 -7.59
N ARG A 259 -9.60 14.28 -7.96
CA ARG A 259 -9.95 13.24 -8.93
C ARG A 259 -9.36 13.52 -10.32
N ASP A 260 -9.19 14.79 -10.69
CA ASP A 260 -8.71 15.15 -12.03
C ASP A 260 -7.19 15.13 -12.14
N TYR A 261 -6.51 15.24 -11.00
CA TYR A 261 -5.07 15.01 -10.91
C TYR A 261 -4.86 13.51 -10.77
N MET A 262 -5.35 12.93 -9.68
CA MET A 262 -4.90 11.64 -9.15
C MET A 262 -5.67 10.42 -9.63
N ARG A 263 -6.48 10.53 -10.70
CA ARG A 263 -7.37 9.44 -11.15
C ARG A 263 -6.66 8.10 -11.31
N GLU A 264 -5.44 8.14 -11.83
CA GLU A 264 -4.62 6.95 -12.10
C GLU A 264 -4.15 6.23 -10.83
N LEU A 265 -4.07 6.91 -9.68
CA LEU A 265 -3.74 6.27 -8.40
C LEU A 265 -4.83 5.30 -7.94
N ALA A 266 -6.06 5.46 -8.43
CA ALA A 266 -7.16 4.54 -8.13
C ALA A 266 -7.13 3.26 -8.98
N ASN A 267 -6.21 3.15 -9.94
CA ASN A 267 -6.00 1.97 -10.78
C ASN A 267 -4.76 1.20 -10.30
N GLU A 268 -4.75 -0.12 -10.54
CA GLU A 268 -3.58 -0.93 -10.25
C GLU A 268 -2.44 -0.54 -11.22
N PRO A 269 -1.20 -0.34 -10.73
CA PRO A 269 -0.07 -0.03 -11.61
C PRO A 269 0.13 -1.14 -12.64
N GLU A 270 0.25 -0.79 -13.92
CA GLU A 270 0.45 -1.78 -15.00
C GLU A 270 1.82 -2.46 -14.90
N ASP A 271 2.84 -1.73 -14.46
CA ASP A 271 4.20 -2.20 -14.24
C ASP A 271 4.59 -2.07 -12.76
N LEU A 272 5.45 -2.97 -12.27
CA LEU A 272 5.99 -3.01 -10.91
C LEU A 272 7.53 -2.99 -10.87
N THR A 273 8.22 -2.85 -12.01
CA THR A 273 9.69 -2.67 -12.07
C THR A 273 10.10 -1.23 -11.76
N ASP A 274 11.38 -0.88 -11.78
CA ASP A 274 11.81 0.51 -11.60
C ASP A 274 11.76 1.26 -12.94
N GLU A 275 11.46 2.55 -12.92
CA GLU A 275 11.60 3.39 -14.12
C GLU A 275 13.08 3.68 -14.36
N VAL A 276 13.58 3.33 -15.55
CA VAL A 276 14.95 3.61 -15.97
C VAL A 276 14.91 4.71 -17.03
N THR A 277 15.48 5.87 -16.71
CA THR A 277 15.65 6.98 -17.66
C THR A 277 17.09 6.95 -18.19
N GLY A 278 17.30 6.43 -19.40
CA GLY A 278 18.62 6.32 -20.04
C GLY A 278 18.61 5.40 -21.28
N GLU A 279 19.68 5.43 -22.08
CA GLU A 279 19.84 4.48 -23.20
C GLU A 279 19.98 3.05 -22.66
N GLN A 280 19.09 2.17 -23.13
CA GLN A 280 19.04 0.76 -22.73
C GLN A 280 20.19 0.01 -23.40
N GLY A 281 21.22 -0.34 -22.64
CA GLY A 281 22.22 -1.31 -23.04
C GLY A 281 21.83 -2.71 -22.58
N GLU A 282 21.89 -3.71 -23.46
CA GLU A 282 21.74 -5.13 -23.06
C GLU A 282 22.96 -5.65 -22.27
N GLU A 283 24.08 -4.93 -22.28
CA GLU A 283 25.39 -5.42 -21.79
C GLU A 283 25.63 -5.29 -20.26
N ASN A 284 24.69 -4.73 -19.47
CA ASN A 284 24.89 -4.47 -18.03
C ASN A 284 23.75 -4.98 -17.11
N VAL A 285 23.14 -6.13 -17.43
CA VAL A 285 22.11 -6.73 -16.58
C VAL A 285 22.74 -7.74 -15.62
N LEU A 286 22.49 -7.57 -14.32
CA LEU A 286 22.82 -8.51 -13.27
C LEU A 286 21.57 -9.28 -12.88
N THR A 287 21.54 -10.58 -13.15
CA THR A 287 20.43 -11.46 -12.79
C THR A 287 20.72 -12.15 -11.48
N PHE A 288 19.79 -12.07 -10.53
CA PHE A 288 19.86 -12.77 -9.26
C PHE A 288 18.69 -13.72 -9.09
N SER A 289 18.98 -14.99 -8.84
CA SER A 289 17.96 -16.01 -8.59
C SER A 289 17.81 -16.32 -7.11
N TRP A 290 16.58 -16.67 -6.71
CA TRP A 290 16.26 -17.01 -5.34
C TRP A 290 16.74 -18.42 -4.98
N HIS A 291 17.48 -18.55 -3.88
CA HIS A 291 17.89 -19.82 -3.31
C HIS A 291 17.19 -20.02 -1.97
N GLY A 292 16.05 -20.72 -1.98
CA GLY A 292 15.17 -20.87 -0.81
C GLY A 292 15.81 -21.51 0.43
N ASP A 293 16.72 -22.46 0.25
CA ASP A 293 17.45 -23.10 1.37
C ASP A 293 18.36 -22.09 2.10
N GLU A 294 18.97 -21.18 1.36
CA GLU A 294 19.86 -20.15 1.89
C GLU A 294 19.11 -18.87 2.28
N LYS A 295 17.86 -18.71 1.79
CA LYS A 295 17.05 -17.50 1.90
C LYS A 295 17.75 -16.26 1.35
N HIS A 296 18.47 -16.42 0.24
CA HIS A 296 19.23 -15.36 -0.40
C HIS A 296 19.03 -15.35 -1.91
N TYR A 297 19.12 -14.14 -2.47
CA TYR A 297 19.27 -13.96 -3.92
C TYR A 297 20.75 -14.06 -4.29
N ILE A 298 21.08 -14.93 -5.24
CA ILE A 298 22.45 -15.22 -5.67
C ILE A 298 22.60 -14.82 -7.14
N LEU A 299 23.70 -14.14 -7.46
CA LEU A 299 24.06 -13.73 -8.81
C LEU A 299 24.25 -14.95 -9.72
N GLU A 300 23.57 -14.95 -10.87
CA GLU A 300 23.78 -15.91 -11.94
C GLU A 300 25.02 -15.52 -12.78
N TYR A 301 25.80 -16.52 -13.21
CA TYR A 301 27.02 -16.35 -14.02
C TYR A 301 26.84 -16.91 -15.43
#